data_AF-K6UC24-F1
#
_entry.id   AF-K6UC24-F1
#
_cell.length_a   1.000
_cell.length_b   1.000
_cell.length_c   1.000
_cell.angle_alpha   90.00
_cell.angle_beta   90.00
_cell.angle_gamma   90.00
#
_symmetry.space_group_name_H-M   'P 1'
#
loop_
_entity.id
_entity.type
_entity.pdbx_description
1 polymer ?
#
loop_
_entity_poly.entity_id
_entity_poly.type
_entity_poly.pdbx_seq_one_letter_code
_entity_poly.pdbx_strand_id
1 'polypeptide(L)' 'MGNIIKINMYAEMKRKKNAKLDIKTIEDFIIEYNRWLKKNNSEDKIETYEKFLQV' A
#
# COMPACT_ATOMS: atom_id res chain seq x y z
N MET A 1 -8.04 -7.22 -2.31
CA MET A 1 -6.63 -6.79 -2.19
C MET A 1 -6.48 -5.59 -3.10
N GLY A 2 -6.18 -4.41 -2.56
CA GLY A 2 -6.10 -3.19 -3.36
C GLY A 2 -5.05 -3.27 -4.48
N ASN A 3 -5.37 -2.73 -5.64
CA ASN A 3 -4.49 -2.54 -6.79
C ASN A 3 -3.56 -1.34 -6.58
N ILE A 4 -3.98 -0.28 -5.89
CA ILE A 4 -3.17 0.94 -5.70
C ILE A 4 -1.91 0.65 -4.88
N ILE A 5 -2.05 -0.05 -3.75
CA ILE A 5 -0.93 -0.40 -2.86
C ILE A 5 0.16 -1.21 -3.60
N LYS A 6 -0.25 -2.14 -4.46
CA LYS A 6 0.65 -2.98 -5.26
C LYS A 6 1.41 -2.15 -6.30
N ILE A 7 0.73 -1.23 -6.96
CA ILE A 7 1.33 -0.32 -7.95
C ILE A 7 2.39 0.55 -7.27
N ASN A 8 2.06 1.14 -6.11
CA ASN A 8 3.00 2.00 -5.40
C ASN A 8 4.22 1.23 -4.90
N MET A 9 4.01 0.01 -4.39
CA MET A 9 5.11 -0.89 -4.01
C MET A 9 6.01 -1.24 -5.19
N TYR A 10 5.44 -1.63 -6.34
CA TYR A 10 6.23 -1.90 -7.55
C TYR A 10 7.05 -0.69 -7.99
N ALA A 11 6.46 0.51 -7.94
CA ALA A 11 7.15 1.76 -8.25
C ALA A 11 8.33 2.01 -7.29
N GLU A 12 8.12 1.81 -5.98
CA GLU A 12 9.18 1.94 -4.97
C GLU A 12 10.31 0.91 -5.16
N MET A 13 9.98 -0.35 -5.50
CA MET A 13 10.97 -1.37 -5.83
C MET A 13 11.85 -0.93 -7.01
N LYS A 14 11.22 -0.39 -8.06
CA LYS A 14 11.91 0.09 -9.27
C LYS A 14 12.80 1.31 -9.00
N ARG A 15 12.36 2.23 -8.13
CA ARG A 15 13.15 3.42 -7.74
C ARG A 15 14.35 3.04 -6.90
N LYS A 16 14.17 2.15 -5.91
CA LYS A 16 15.25 1.65 -5.05
C LYS A 16 15.90 0.44 -5.70
N LYS A 17 16.76 0.68 -6.69
CA LYS A 17 17.46 -0.28 -7.57
C LYS A 17 18.18 -1.49 -6.92
N ASN A 18 18.13 -1.67 -5.59
CA ASN A 18 18.67 -2.79 -4.82
C ASN A 18 18.09 -2.89 -3.38
N ALA A 19 16.94 -2.28 -3.08
CA ALA A 19 16.36 -2.46 -1.75
C ALA A 19 15.80 -3.88 -1.64
N LYS A 20 16.42 -4.74 -0.82
CA LYS A 20 15.78 -5.95 -0.31
C LYS A 20 14.54 -5.51 0.47
N LEU A 21 13.41 -5.49 -0.22
CA LEU A 21 12.13 -5.34 0.46
C LEU A 21 11.84 -6.65 1.17
N ASP A 22 11.75 -6.57 2.48
CA ASP A 22 11.26 -7.68 3.28
C ASP A 22 9.80 -7.92 2.89
N ILE A 23 9.53 -9.11 2.35
CA ILE A 23 8.20 -9.55 1.92
C ILE A 23 7.21 -9.40 3.07
N LYS A 24 7.67 -9.67 4.31
CA LYS A 24 6.83 -9.57 5.50
C LYS A 24 6.34 -8.14 5.74
N THR A 25 7.23 -7.16 5.59
CA THR A 25 6.89 -5.73 5.72
C THR A 25 5.88 -5.31 4.65
N ILE A 26 6.00 -5.85 3.44
CA ILE A 26 5.05 -5.62 2.35
C ILE A 26 3.68 -6.20 2.70
N GLU A 27 3.64 -7.45 3.17
CA GLU A 27 2.40 -8.12 3.54
C GLU A 27 1.68 -7.39 4.68
N ASP A 28 2.42 -7.00 5.72
CA ASP A 28 1.89 -6.25 6.86
C ASP A 28 1.29 -4.92 6.39
N PHE A 29 2.00 -4.17 5.55
CA PHE A 29 1.52 -2.88 5.04
C PHE A 29 0.27 -3.02 4.14
N ILE A 30 0.19 -4.08 3.33
CA ILE A 30 -1.02 -4.39 2.55
C ILE A 30 -2.19 -4.74 3.47
N ILE A 31 -1.95 -5.52 4.52
CA ILE A 31 -2.98 -5.90 5.49
C ILE A 31 -3.53 -4.65 6.19
N GLU A 32 -2.64 -3.76 6.66
CA GLU A 32 -3.02 -2.50 7.29
C GLU A 32 -3.86 -1.63 6.37
N TYR A 33 -3.44 -1.44 5.12
CA TYR A 33 -4.19 -0.66 4.15
C TYR A 33 -5.60 -1.26 3.90
N ASN A 34 -5.71 -2.58 3.72
CA ASN A 34 -7.02 -3.22 3.53
C ASN A 34 -7.92 -3.10 4.77
N ARG A 35 -7.34 -3.17 5.98
CA ARG A 35 -8.09 -2.95 7.24
C ARG A 35 -8.58 -1.51 7.32
N TRP A 36 -7.73 -0.55 6.97
CA TRP A 36 -8.09 0.87 6.95
C TRP A 36 -9.21 1.14 5.94
N LEU A 37 -9.14 0.58 4.73
CA LEU A 37 -10.21 0.68 3.73
C LEU A 37 -11.55 0.17 4.28
N LYS A 38 -11.54 -1.03 4.88
CA LYS A 38 -12.75 -1.62 5.48
C LYS A 38 -13.30 -0.76 6.62
N LYS A 39 -12.43 -0.27 7.51
CA LYS A 39 -12.82 0.57 8.65
C LYS A 39 -13.50 1.87 8.19
N ASN A 40 -13.00 2.46 7.12
CA ASN A 40 -13.52 3.73 6.58
C ASN A 40 -14.57 3.54 5.48
N ASN A 41 -15.03 2.30 5.24
CA ASN A 41 -15.91 1.93 4.13
C ASN A 41 -15.48 2.58 2.79
N SER A 42 -14.17 2.65 2.57
CA SER A 42 -13.56 3.38 1.48
C SER A 42 -13.13 2.44 0.36
N GLU A 43 -13.24 2.92 -0.88
CA GLU A 43 -12.80 2.16 -2.05
C GLU A 43 -11.30 2.32 -2.29
N ASP A 44 -10.70 1.30 -2.92
CA ASP A 44 -9.30 1.32 -3.32
C ASP A 44 -9.08 2.26 -4.52
N LYS A 45 -8.91 3.55 -4.23
CA LYS A 45 -8.66 4.63 -5.18
C LYS A 45 -7.41 5.40 -4.75
N ILE A 46 -6.81 6.14 -5.69
CA ILE A 46 -5.58 6.90 -5.42
C ILE A 46 -5.77 7.94 -4.32
N GLU A 47 -6.90 8.66 -4.33
CA GLU A 47 -7.26 9.65 -3.30
C GLU A 47 -7.38 9.02 -1.91
N THR A 48 -7.93 7.81 -1.85
CA THR A 48 -8.08 7.04 -0.61
C THR A 48 -6.71 6.59 -0.08
N TYR A 49 -5.84 6.16 -0.98
CA TYR A 49 -4.49 5.76 -0.64
C TYR A 49 -3.64 6.94 -0.15
N GLU A 50 -3.77 8.11 -0.78
CA GLU A 50 -3.13 9.33 -0.30
C GLU A 50 -3.62 9.73 1.10
N LYS A 51 -4.92 9.59 1.37
CA LYS A 51 -5.47 9.79 2.72
C LYS A 51 -4.89 8.78 3.72
N PHE A 52 -4.78 7.51 3.35
CA PHE A 52 -4.16 6.49 4.20
C PHE A 52 -2.70 6.83 4.56
N LEU A 53 -1.92 7.37 3.61
CA LEU A 53 -0.53 7.78 3.86
C LEU A 53 -0.39 9.02 4.78
N GLN A 54 -1.47 9.77 4.99
CA GLN A 54 -1.49 10.98 5.84
C GLN A 54 -1.97 10.71 7.28
N VAL A 55 -2.45 9.49 7.56
CA VAL A 55 -2.91 9.06 8.89
C VAL A 55 -1.73 8.49 9.68
#